data_AF-A0A7C3ZYD3-F1
#
_entry.id   AF-A0A7C3ZYD3-F1
#
_cell.length_a   1.000
_cell.length_b   1.000
_cell.length_c   1.000
_cell.angle_alpha   90.00
_cell.angle_beta   90.00
_cell.angle_gamma   90.00
#
_symmetry.space_group_name_H-M   'P 1'
#
loop_
_entity.id
_entity.type
_entity.pdbx_description
1 polymer ?
#
loop_
_entity_poly.entity_id
_entity_poly.type
_entity_poly.pdbx_seq_one_letter_code
_entity_poly.pdbx_strand_id
1 'polypeptide(L)'
;MKEQQVVKTKRLTILILSLCIFGALMPAHAEGFKIRGIKGLWWEGIEKYNLALPWLARHNLNFLMLCYTSFPASGTDWRADYTNAEKAQIKELAQRGKALGVEICLSFNPGIWSNPPLVYSSDQDCKLAFQKVRTVHELGVRWFALCLDDINRALQPEDQSRFGNLAAAQVYFVNRLWEEMKALKPRPRLIFCPSAYTTADMREHLEYTKTIGNGISREVMMFWTGPQVCSPSITASDARLVAQWLKRKPFVWDNYPVNDMFAWRPLLSPLKNRSSDLKDAVCGYIANPMKQWHLSTIPLTSTASYLTNPEKYDAERAKQQIIESYPRDQQRAIRLLLHLYGDSFWGEPGFPPKPEYVSRDQAQKDLHIYRALRTELMRNAGLSDLWLDIRDALESDITFLEKIAVDRRATSPLKASGIDFEGGAASVFGWLKYDKLVNYVYAKSTGRNEMHTSFYLSEQCPKAILRLTARNDDWQTNGTIEIMLDDYQVYAGPANFPSNAFETKEFTLPGSILKVGENLLRIRMTEQQGALGMPPWFMVSDVELIPLSPQTN
;
A
#
# COMPACT_ATOMS: atom_id res chain seq x y z
N MET A 1 -4.59 -55.63 27.48
CA MET A 1 -4.00 -54.30 27.77
C MET A 1 -2.56 -54.19 27.24
N LYS A 2 -2.30 -54.62 25.99
CA LYS A 2 -1.03 -54.49 25.27
C LYS A 2 -1.29 -54.82 23.78
N GLU A 3 -2.13 -54.03 23.11
CA GLU A 3 -2.33 -54.19 21.64
C GLU A 3 -2.92 -52.97 20.92
N GLN A 4 -3.39 -51.94 21.64
CA GLN A 4 -3.91 -50.70 21.04
C GLN A 4 -2.89 -49.56 20.89
N GLN A 5 -1.60 -49.80 21.18
CA GLN A 5 -0.59 -48.73 21.19
C GLN A 5 0.40 -48.77 20.01
N VAL A 6 0.24 -49.69 19.05
CA VAL A 6 1.15 -49.84 17.89
C VAL A 6 0.56 -49.27 16.58
N VAL A 7 -0.71 -48.85 16.57
CA VAL A 7 -1.39 -48.36 15.35
C VAL A 7 -1.33 -46.82 15.18
N LYS A 8 -0.96 -46.06 16.22
CA LYS A 8 -0.83 -44.58 16.13
C LYS A 8 0.50 -44.08 15.59
N THR A 9 1.53 -44.92 15.50
CA THR A 9 2.87 -44.49 15.04
C THR A 9 3.12 -44.73 13.55
N LYS A 10 2.23 -45.44 12.84
CA LYS A 10 2.35 -45.69 11.38
C LYS A 10 1.58 -44.72 10.48
N ARG A 11 0.71 -43.85 11.03
CA ARG A 11 0.01 -42.80 10.26
C ARG A 11 0.78 -41.48 10.13
N LEU A 12 1.83 -41.27 10.93
CA LEU A 12 2.65 -40.06 10.84
C LEU A 12 3.80 -40.18 9.83
N THR A 13 4.22 -41.41 9.49
CA THR A 13 5.29 -41.66 8.51
C THR A 13 4.80 -41.62 7.05
N ILE A 14 3.49 -41.75 6.81
CA ILE A 14 2.91 -41.74 5.46
C ILE A 14 2.55 -40.32 4.97
N LEU A 15 2.46 -39.33 5.86
CA LEU A 15 2.26 -37.93 5.45
C LEU A 15 3.55 -37.23 5.00
N ILE A 16 4.73 -37.79 5.33
CA ILE A 16 6.04 -37.26 4.88
C ILE A 16 6.48 -37.90 3.55
N LEU A 17 5.98 -39.08 3.19
CA LEU A 17 6.33 -39.74 1.92
C LEU A 17 5.51 -39.24 0.71
N SER A 18 4.36 -38.61 0.91
CA SER A 18 3.60 -37.96 -0.17
C SER A 18 4.15 -36.59 -0.58
N LEU A 19 5.16 -36.08 0.14
CA LEU A 19 5.88 -34.84 -0.19
C LEU A 19 7.00 -35.02 -1.22
N CYS A 20 7.21 -36.25 -1.74
CA CYS A 20 8.34 -36.56 -2.63
C CYS A 20 7.96 -36.99 -4.06
N ILE A 21 6.69 -36.93 -4.49
CA ILE A 21 6.27 -37.45 -5.82
C ILE A 21 5.85 -36.34 -6.83
N PHE A 22 5.96 -35.07 -6.48
CA PHE A 22 5.96 -33.96 -7.45
C PHE A 22 7.28 -33.17 -7.43
N GLY A 23 8.38 -33.84 -7.08
CA GLY A 23 9.72 -33.41 -7.50
C GLY A 23 9.91 -33.75 -8.97
N ALA A 24 9.20 -33.07 -9.87
CA ALA A 24 9.58 -33.05 -11.27
C ALA A 24 11.04 -32.64 -11.32
N LEU A 25 11.87 -33.46 -11.98
CA LEU A 25 13.27 -33.18 -12.26
C LEU A 25 13.43 -31.69 -12.58
N MET A 26 14.16 -30.98 -11.73
CA MET A 26 14.51 -29.59 -12.00
C MET A 26 15.25 -29.55 -13.33
N PRO A 27 14.76 -28.82 -14.35
CA PRO A 27 15.59 -28.50 -15.49
C PRO A 27 16.78 -27.72 -14.97
N ALA A 28 17.98 -28.21 -15.25
CA ALA A 28 19.20 -27.48 -15.04
C ALA A 28 19.14 -26.15 -15.83
N HIS A 29 19.52 -25.05 -15.14
CA HIS A 29 19.60 -23.64 -15.58
C HIS A 29 18.30 -22.84 -15.39
N ALA A 30 18.22 -22.09 -14.28
CA ALA A 30 17.20 -21.07 -14.10
C ALA A 30 17.52 -19.86 -15.01
N GLU A 31 16.73 -19.65 -16.06
CA GLU A 31 16.83 -18.51 -17.00
C GLU A 31 16.26 -17.19 -16.42
N GLY A 32 15.82 -17.18 -15.15
CA GLY A 32 15.22 -16.02 -14.48
C GLY A 32 16.21 -15.13 -13.71
N PHE A 33 15.66 -14.28 -12.83
CA PHE A 33 16.43 -13.35 -12.01
C PHE A 33 17.27 -14.10 -10.96
N LYS A 34 18.56 -13.79 -10.83
CA LYS A 34 19.47 -14.47 -9.89
C LYS A 34 19.07 -14.28 -8.42
N ILE A 35 18.75 -13.04 -8.04
CA ILE A 35 18.18 -12.70 -6.74
C ILE A 35 16.75 -12.23 -7.00
N ARG A 36 15.79 -12.94 -6.39
CA ARG A 36 14.36 -12.75 -6.63
C ARG A 36 13.59 -13.00 -5.34
N GLY A 37 12.80 -12.03 -4.90
CA GLY A 37 12.19 -12.09 -3.58
C GLY A 37 11.17 -11.00 -3.29
N ILE A 38 10.95 -10.77 -2.00
CA ILE A 38 10.04 -9.73 -1.50
C ILE A 38 10.63 -8.98 -0.30
N LYS A 39 10.03 -7.84 0.06
CA LYS A 39 10.30 -7.08 1.28
C LYS A 39 9.02 -6.88 2.10
N GLY A 40 9.02 -7.09 3.42
CA GLY A 40 7.82 -6.90 4.24
C GLY A 40 7.59 -5.47 4.75
N LEU A 41 7.09 -4.54 3.94
CA LEU A 41 6.73 -3.20 4.41
C LEU A 41 5.45 -3.21 5.27
N TRP A 42 5.43 -2.48 6.40
CA TRP A 42 4.34 -2.45 7.39
C TRP A 42 4.00 -3.82 8.01
N TRP A 43 4.93 -4.77 7.92
CA TRP A 43 4.86 -6.04 8.63
C TRP A 43 5.58 -5.89 9.97
N GLU A 44 4.82 -5.55 11.00
CA GLU A 44 5.29 -5.53 12.39
C GLU A 44 5.48 -6.97 12.88
N GLY A 45 6.56 -7.20 13.64
CA GLY A 45 6.88 -8.52 14.18
C GLY A 45 7.37 -9.51 13.12
N ILE A 46 7.27 -10.81 13.44
CA ILE A 46 7.82 -11.91 12.64
C ILE A 46 6.73 -12.76 11.96
N GLU A 47 5.47 -12.60 12.34
CA GLU A 47 4.38 -13.49 11.96
C GLU A 47 4.22 -13.59 10.43
N LYS A 48 4.16 -12.45 9.74
CA LYS A 48 4.01 -12.44 8.28
C LYS A 48 5.26 -12.96 7.56
N TYR A 49 6.45 -12.71 8.10
CA TYR A 49 7.69 -13.30 7.57
C TYR A 49 7.70 -14.82 7.68
N ASN A 50 7.17 -15.36 8.79
CA ASN A 50 7.02 -16.80 9.00
C ASN A 50 6.04 -17.46 8.03
N LEU A 51 5.00 -16.73 7.59
CA LEU A 51 4.07 -17.15 6.54
C LEU A 51 4.72 -17.06 5.15
N ALA A 52 5.44 -15.96 4.89
CA ALA A 52 6.06 -15.69 3.61
C ALA A 52 7.20 -16.63 3.25
N LEU A 53 8.05 -16.95 4.22
CA LEU A 53 9.26 -17.73 3.98
C LEU A 53 9.03 -19.08 3.26
N PRO A 54 8.15 -19.98 3.74
CA PRO A 54 7.86 -21.22 3.01
C PRO A 54 7.13 -20.98 1.68
N TRP A 55 6.34 -19.91 1.57
CA TRP A 55 5.68 -19.55 0.32
C TRP A 55 6.70 -19.16 -0.76
N LEU A 56 7.70 -18.36 -0.41
CA LEU A 56 8.79 -17.95 -1.31
C LEU A 56 9.53 -19.16 -1.88
N ALA A 57 9.95 -20.08 -1.01
CA ALA A 57 10.66 -21.29 -1.42
C ALA A 57 9.83 -22.13 -2.41
N ARG A 58 8.53 -22.33 -2.14
CA ARG A 58 7.62 -23.05 -3.05
C ARG A 58 7.43 -22.36 -4.41
N HIS A 59 7.60 -21.05 -4.47
CA HIS A 59 7.49 -20.25 -5.69
C HIS A 59 8.86 -19.97 -6.34
N ASN A 60 9.89 -20.73 -5.96
CA ASN A 60 11.27 -20.60 -6.45
C ASN A 60 11.88 -19.22 -6.20
N LEU A 61 11.40 -18.46 -5.22
CA LEU A 61 12.00 -17.21 -4.76
C LEU A 61 13.03 -17.48 -3.67
N ASN A 62 14.10 -16.70 -3.64
CA ASN A 62 15.30 -16.99 -2.84
C ASN A 62 15.75 -15.82 -1.96
N PHE A 63 14.91 -14.79 -1.78
CA PHE A 63 15.27 -13.62 -0.99
C PHE A 63 14.07 -13.07 -0.21
N LEU A 64 14.26 -12.79 1.07
CA LEU A 64 13.26 -12.17 1.95
C LEU A 64 13.92 -11.06 2.75
N MET A 65 13.45 -9.82 2.55
CA MET A 65 13.95 -8.65 3.26
C MET A 65 12.99 -8.20 4.35
N LEU A 66 13.50 -8.08 5.58
CA LEU A 66 12.82 -7.43 6.69
C LEU A 66 12.93 -5.92 6.53
N CYS A 67 11.82 -5.21 6.72
CA CYS A 67 11.77 -3.75 6.65
C CYS A 67 12.05 -3.08 8.02
N TYR A 68 12.26 -1.77 8.01
CA TYR A 68 12.43 -0.93 9.22
C TYR A 68 11.19 -0.90 10.13
N THR A 69 10.04 -1.34 9.64
CA THR A 69 8.81 -1.51 10.43
C THR A 69 8.72 -2.86 11.14
N SER A 70 9.64 -3.79 10.88
CA SER A 70 9.58 -5.15 11.47
C SER A 70 9.86 -5.11 12.96
N PHE A 71 10.86 -4.32 13.35
CA PHE A 71 11.33 -4.17 14.71
C PHE A 71 11.66 -2.70 14.98
N PRO A 72 11.31 -2.14 16.14
CA PRO A 72 11.70 -0.77 16.49
C PRO A 72 13.19 -0.51 16.32
N ALA A 73 14.04 -1.43 16.78
CA ALA A 73 15.50 -1.35 16.67
C ALA A 73 16.04 -1.34 15.22
N SER A 74 15.22 -1.66 14.22
CA SER A 74 15.57 -1.57 12.80
C SER A 74 15.11 -0.27 12.12
N GLY A 75 14.28 0.54 12.78
CA GLY A 75 13.64 1.72 12.19
C GLY A 75 13.23 2.78 13.21
N THR A 76 12.01 2.70 13.73
CA THR A 76 11.38 3.74 14.58
C THR A 76 12.20 4.09 15.82
N ASP A 77 12.97 3.14 16.35
CA ASP A 77 13.94 3.33 17.41
C ASP A 77 15.28 2.72 17.02
N TRP A 78 15.81 3.12 15.86
CA TRP A 78 17.08 2.59 15.37
C TRP A 78 18.23 2.88 16.34
N ARG A 79 18.12 3.69 17.39
CA ARG A 79 19.23 3.82 18.35
C ARG A 79 19.23 2.76 19.43
N ALA A 80 18.10 2.11 19.69
CA ALA A 80 18.02 1.02 20.63
C ALA A 80 18.73 -0.26 20.13
N ASP A 81 19.22 -1.04 21.08
CA ASP A 81 19.67 -2.41 20.82
C ASP A 81 18.47 -3.33 20.54
N TYR A 82 18.70 -4.39 19.76
CA TYR A 82 17.72 -5.46 19.63
C TYR A 82 17.51 -6.14 20.98
N THR A 83 16.25 -6.33 21.36
CA THR A 83 15.85 -7.11 22.53
C THR A 83 16.19 -8.59 22.35
N ASN A 84 16.23 -9.35 23.45
CA ASN A 84 16.46 -10.80 23.39
C ASN A 84 15.36 -11.53 22.59
N ALA A 85 14.11 -11.04 22.65
CA ALA A 85 13.00 -11.60 21.90
C ALA A 85 13.19 -11.40 20.39
N GLU A 86 13.54 -10.18 19.96
CA GLU A 86 13.81 -9.87 18.55
C GLU A 86 15.00 -10.69 18.03
N LYS A 87 16.09 -10.79 18.82
CA LYS A 87 17.25 -11.62 18.45
C LYS A 87 16.87 -13.09 18.26
N ALA A 88 16.04 -13.65 19.14
CA ALA A 88 15.57 -15.03 19.02
C ALA A 88 14.75 -15.24 17.75
N GLN A 89 13.81 -14.33 17.45
CA GLN A 89 12.97 -14.38 16.25
C GLN A 89 13.79 -14.26 14.96
N ILE A 90 14.74 -13.32 14.91
CA ILE A 90 15.65 -13.15 13.76
C ILE A 90 16.51 -14.39 13.54
N LYS A 91 17.04 -14.98 14.62
CA LYS A 91 17.85 -16.21 14.56
C LYS A 91 17.05 -17.39 14.00
N GLU A 92 15.83 -17.59 14.49
CA GLU A 92 14.95 -18.66 14.00
C GLU A 92 14.64 -18.46 12.50
N LEU A 93 14.28 -17.24 12.11
CA LEU A 93 13.99 -16.93 10.71
C LEU A 93 15.21 -17.16 9.81
N ALA A 94 16.40 -16.76 10.25
CA ALA A 94 17.65 -16.98 9.51
C ALA A 94 17.96 -18.47 9.34
N GLN A 95 17.76 -19.28 10.38
CA GLN A 95 17.95 -20.73 10.33
C GLN A 95 16.96 -21.40 9.37
N ARG A 96 15.68 -21.02 9.45
CA ARG A 96 14.63 -21.53 8.55
C ARG A 96 14.87 -21.10 7.10
N GLY A 97 15.30 -19.85 6.88
CA GLY A 97 15.62 -19.35 5.55
C GLY A 97 16.75 -20.13 4.91
N LYS A 98 17.84 -20.37 5.65
CA LYS A 98 18.92 -21.24 5.22
C LYS A 98 18.44 -22.64 4.86
N ALA A 99 17.58 -23.25 5.67
CA ALA A 99 17.04 -24.59 5.41
C ALA A 99 16.16 -24.65 4.14
N LEU A 100 15.51 -23.53 3.79
CA LEU A 100 14.64 -23.41 2.62
C LEU A 100 15.33 -22.82 1.39
N GLY A 101 16.63 -22.48 1.46
CA GLY A 101 17.35 -21.83 0.37
C GLY A 101 16.93 -20.39 0.10
N VAL A 102 16.36 -19.71 1.11
CA VAL A 102 15.93 -18.30 1.05
C VAL A 102 16.86 -17.45 1.90
N GLU A 103 17.53 -16.50 1.26
CA GLU A 103 18.40 -15.54 1.92
C GLU A 103 17.57 -14.53 2.72
N ILE A 104 17.91 -14.36 3.99
CA ILE A 104 17.31 -13.34 4.85
C ILE A 104 18.16 -12.07 4.77
N CYS A 105 17.50 -10.94 4.53
CA CYS A 105 18.09 -9.62 4.52
C CYS A 105 17.45 -8.73 5.59
N LEU A 106 18.28 -8.07 6.41
CA LEU A 106 17.80 -7.07 7.35
C LEU A 106 17.98 -5.66 6.76
N SER A 107 16.88 -4.91 6.59
CA SER A 107 16.92 -3.46 6.40
C SER A 107 17.13 -2.74 7.71
N PHE A 108 17.89 -1.65 7.69
CA PHE A 108 17.88 -0.64 8.74
C PHE A 108 17.88 0.76 8.14
N ASN A 109 17.09 1.65 8.76
CA ASN A 109 16.76 2.97 8.21
C ASN A 109 17.11 4.07 9.23
N PRO A 110 18.40 4.42 9.38
CA PRO A 110 18.86 5.32 10.44
C PRO A 110 18.52 6.79 10.21
N GLY A 111 17.87 7.15 9.10
CA GLY A 111 17.59 8.55 8.73
C GLY A 111 16.13 9.01 8.85
N ILE A 112 15.13 8.14 8.68
CA ILE A 112 13.72 8.56 8.52
C ILE A 112 13.08 9.07 9.83
N TRP A 113 13.26 8.34 10.93
CA TRP A 113 12.68 8.66 12.26
C TRP A 113 13.75 8.79 13.33
N SER A 114 14.95 9.13 12.91
CA SER A 114 16.12 9.26 13.75
C SER A 114 15.95 10.41 14.75
N ASN A 115 15.98 10.10 16.04
CA ASN A 115 16.11 11.11 17.10
C ASN A 115 17.27 10.76 18.04
N PRO A 116 18.32 11.62 18.17
CA PRO A 116 18.60 12.81 17.35
C PRO A 116 18.74 12.49 15.84
N PRO A 117 18.82 13.45 14.91
CA PRO A 117 19.08 13.12 13.50
C PRO A 117 20.37 12.31 13.29
N LEU A 118 20.46 11.55 12.21
CA LEU A 118 21.70 10.86 11.82
C LEU A 118 22.78 11.89 11.46
N VAL A 119 23.99 11.69 11.98
CA VAL A 119 25.17 12.50 11.63
C VAL A 119 26.17 11.61 10.90
N TYR A 120 26.34 11.82 9.59
CA TYR A 120 27.17 10.98 8.71
C TYR A 120 28.66 11.00 9.08
N SER A 121 29.13 12.13 9.60
CA SER A 121 30.50 12.36 10.07
C SER A 121 30.79 11.76 11.44
N SER A 122 29.75 11.38 12.20
CA SER A 122 29.87 10.89 13.57
C SER A 122 30.45 9.48 13.63
N ASP A 123 31.51 9.34 14.40
CA ASP A 123 32.09 8.03 14.75
C ASP A 123 31.12 7.17 15.54
N GLN A 124 30.32 7.78 16.40
CA GLN A 124 29.36 7.08 17.25
C GLN A 124 28.22 6.48 16.41
N ASP A 125 27.67 7.24 15.47
CA ASP A 125 26.58 6.77 14.61
C ASP A 125 27.06 5.65 13.67
N CYS A 126 28.27 5.76 13.14
CA CYS A 126 28.86 4.69 12.32
C CYS A 126 29.10 3.41 13.15
N LYS A 127 29.63 3.54 14.37
CA LYS A 127 29.83 2.39 15.29
C LYS A 127 28.51 1.73 15.66
N LEU A 128 27.47 2.53 15.92
CA LEU A 128 26.13 2.04 16.23
C LEU A 128 25.53 1.27 15.04
N ALA A 129 25.61 1.82 13.83
CA ALA A 129 25.17 1.13 12.61
C ALA A 129 25.92 -0.21 12.43
N PHE A 130 27.24 -0.22 12.61
CA PHE A 130 28.03 -1.45 12.55
C PHE A 130 27.67 -2.44 13.66
N GLN A 131 27.46 -2.00 14.90
CA GLN A 131 27.06 -2.86 16.02
C GLN A 131 25.76 -3.60 15.73
N LYS A 132 24.79 -2.96 15.09
CA LYS A 132 23.56 -3.62 14.65
C LYS A 132 23.80 -4.69 13.61
N VAL A 133 24.58 -4.36 12.58
CA VAL A 133 24.97 -5.31 11.54
C VAL A 133 25.67 -6.51 12.16
N ARG A 134 26.65 -6.29 13.04
CA ARG A 134 27.37 -7.35 13.76
C ARG A 134 26.43 -8.22 14.57
N THR A 135 25.57 -7.59 15.38
CA THR A 135 24.60 -8.30 16.23
C THR A 135 23.73 -9.25 15.41
N VAL A 136 23.19 -8.79 14.28
CA VAL A 136 22.28 -9.58 13.45
C VAL A 136 23.04 -10.58 12.58
N HIS A 137 24.28 -10.27 12.20
CA HIS A 137 25.18 -11.19 11.52
C HIS A 137 25.52 -12.41 12.40
N GLU A 138 25.76 -12.21 13.70
CA GLU A 138 25.98 -13.29 14.67
C GLU A 138 24.77 -14.24 14.77
N LEU A 139 23.56 -13.76 14.47
CA LEU A 139 22.34 -14.58 14.44
C LEU A 139 22.20 -15.44 13.16
N GLY A 140 23.08 -15.25 12.18
CA GLY A 140 23.10 -16.03 10.94
C GLY A 140 22.69 -15.29 9.67
N VAL A 141 22.25 -14.02 9.78
CA VAL A 141 21.89 -13.18 8.63
C VAL A 141 23.15 -12.76 7.86
N ARG A 142 23.08 -12.74 6.54
CA ARG A 142 24.23 -12.44 5.65
C ARG A 142 24.00 -11.24 4.75
N TRP A 143 22.76 -10.81 4.58
CA TRP A 143 22.39 -9.69 3.75
C TRP A 143 21.88 -8.54 4.60
N PHE A 144 22.32 -7.34 4.26
CA PHE A 144 21.94 -6.12 4.95
C PHE A 144 21.56 -5.07 3.91
N ALA A 145 20.59 -4.23 4.27
CA ALA A 145 20.20 -3.08 3.48
C ALA A 145 20.28 -1.82 4.36
N LEU A 146 21.15 -0.88 3.96
CA LEU A 146 21.19 0.46 4.53
C LEU A 146 20.30 1.35 3.67
N CYS A 147 19.22 1.85 4.25
CA CYS A 147 18.19 2.57 3.51
C CYS A 147 18.12 4.03 3.98
N LEU A 148 18.35 4.96 3.04
CA LEU A 148 18.32 6.41 3.23
C LEU A 148 17.31 7.09 2.28
N ASP A 149 16.30 6.34 1.83
CA ASP A 149 15.07 6.82 1.21
C ASP A 149 14.18 7.57 2.22
N ASP A 150 13.39 8.51 1.72
CA ASP A 150 12.37 9.27 2.46
C ASP A 150 12.87 10.00 3.71
N ILE A 151 14.14 10.43 3.68
CA ILE A 151 14.78 11.21 4.74
C ILE A 151 14.72 12.72 4.46
N ASN A 152 14.92 13.52 5.52
CA ASN A 152 15.32 14.91 5.33
C ASN A 152 16.70 14.96 4.65
N ARG A 153 16.76 15.60 3.48
CA ARG A 153 17.99 15.72 2.67
C ARG A 153 18.94 16.83 3.17
N ALA A 154 18.52 17.64 4.14
CA ALA A 154 19.37 18.64 4.77
C ALA A 154 20.42 17.99 5.67
N LEU A 155 21.66 18.49 5.59
CA LEU A 155 22.75 18.05 6.45
C LEU A 155 22.66 18.67 7.84
N GLN A 156 23.12 17.92 8.84
CA GLN A 156 23.44 18.49 10.16
C GLN A 156 24.66 19.43 10.03
N PRO A 157 24.82 20.44 10.91
CA PRO A 157 25.91 21.42 10.79
C PRO A 157 27.31 20.83 10.67
N GLU A 158 27.58 19.75 11.41
CA GLU A 158 28.86 19.03 11.40
C GLU A 158 29.11 18.36 10.05
N ASP A 159 28.08 17.75 9.47
CA ASP A 159 28.15 17.14 8.14
C ASP A 159 28.29 18.20 7.05
N GLN A 160 27.57 19.32 7.19
CA GLN A 160 27.68 20.45 6.28
C GLN A 160 29.11 21.01 6.26
N SER A 161 29.71 21.18 7.44
CA SER A 161 31.09 21.65 7.59
C SER A 161 32.11 20.68 6.96
N ARG A 162 31.91 19.36 7.16
CA ARG A 162 32.86 18.34 6.71
C ARG A 162 32.75 17.99 5.23
N PHE A 163 31.53 17.89 4.70
CA PHE A 163 31.27 17.32 3.38
C PHE A 163 30.68 18.30 2.38
N GLY A 164 30.07 19.40 2.85
CA GLY A 164 29.43 20.42 2.02
C GLY A 164 28.13 20.00 1.32
N ASN A 165 27.92 18.70 1.08
CA ASN A 165 26.71 18.17 0.44
C ASN A 165 26.39 16.72 0.85
N LEU A 166 25.12 16.34 0.67
CA LEU A 166 24.58 15.04 1.07
C LEU A 166 25.27 13.86 0.37
N ALA A 167 25.60 13.98 -0.91
CA ALA A 167 26.20 12.88 -1.66
C ALA A 167 27.56 12.48 -1.08
N ALA A 168 28.42 13.46 -0.80
CA ALA A 168 29.73 13.23 -0.18
C ALA A 168 29.61 12.62 1.23
N ALA A 169 28.65 13.11 2.02
CA ALA A 169 28.36 12.58 3.36
C ALA A 169 27.92 11.11 3.32
N GLN A 170 27.01 10.75 2.42
CA GLN A 170 26.53 9.39 2.25
C GLN A 170 27.60 8.45 1.67
N VAL A 171 28.39 8.91 0.69
CA VAL A 171 29.54 8.14 0.17
C VAL A 171 30.49 7.77 1.31
N TYR A 172 30.85 8.75 2.15
CA TYR A 172 31.73 8.53 3.29
C TYR A 172 31.13 7.50 4.27
N PHE A 173 29.89 7.72 4.71
CA PHE A 173 29.24 6.86 5.71
C PHE A 173 29.07 5.42 5.21
N VAL A 174 28.57 5.24 3.98
CA VAL A 174 28.34 3.91 3.39
C VAL A 174 29.65 3.15 3.22
N ASN A 175 30.70 3.80 2.68
CA ASN A 175 31.98 3.14 2.49
C ASN A 175 32.63 2.79 3.83
N ARG A 176 32.60 3.69 4.80
CA ARG A 176 33.15 3.43 6.14
C ARG A 176 32.45 2.23 6.79
N LEU A 177 31.11 2.20 6.77
CA LEU A 177 30.36 1.06 7.28
C LEU A 177 30.72 -0.24 6.53
N TRP A 178 30.82 -0.17 5.20
CA TRP A 178 31.19 -1.33 4.39
C TRP A 178 32.59 -1.87 4.72
N GLU A 179 33.58 -1.00 4.97
CA GLU A 179 34.92 -1.40 5.39
C GLU A 179 34.88 -2.23 6.69
N GLU A 180 34.14 -1.78 7.70
CA GLU A 180 33.94 -2.52 8.96
C GLU A 180 33.23 -3.86 8.73
N MET A 181 32.18 -3.87 7.89
CA MET A 181 31.42 -5.07 7.56
C MET A 181 32.27 -6.17 6.90
N LYS A 182 33.28 -5.82 6.10
CA LYS A 182 34.17 -6.80 5.43
C LYS A 182 35.00 -7.63 6.40
N ALA A 183 35.23 -7.14 7.62
CA ALA A 183 35.95 -7.87 8.65
C ALA A 183 35.16 -9.07 9.18
N LEU A 184 33.82 -9.07 9.06
CA LEU A 184 32.96 -10.15 9.54
C LEU A 184 33.12 -11.43 8.70
N LYS A 185 33.04 -12.60 9.36
CA LYS A 185 33.14 -13.92 8.72
C LYS A 185 31.91 -14.78 9.04
N PRO A 186 31.23 -15.36 8.03
CA PRO A 186 31.45 -15.18 6.60
C PRO A 186 31.12 -13.75 6.13
N ARG A 187 31.73 -13.32 5.01
CA ARG A 187 31.61 -11.95 4.52
C ARG A 187 30.14 -11.60 4.20
N PRO A 188 29.58 -10.52 4.75
CA PRO A 188 28.21 -10.10 4.48
C PRO A 188 28.07 -9.46 3.09
N ARG A 189 26.83 -9.19 2.69
CA ARG A 189 26.46 -8.41 1.51
C ARG A 189 25.67 -7.18 1.93
N LEU A 190 25.91 -6.05 1.25
CA LEU A 190 25.24 -4.78 1.51
C LEU A 190 24.50 -4.30 0.25
N ILE A 191 23.25 -3.90 0.44
CA ILE A 191 22.47 -3.12 -0.52
C ILE A 191 22.28 -1.72 0.09
N PHE A 192 22.45 -0.68 -0.71
CA PHE A 192 22.22 0.71 -0.31
C PHE A 192 20.98 1.26 -1.01
N CYS A 193 20.03 1.84 -0.27
CA CYS A 193 18.96 2.67 -0.85
C CYS A 193 19.41 4.13 -0.83
N PRO A 194 19.73 4.74 -1.98
CA PRO A 194 20.04 6.16 -2.06
C PRO A 194 18.80 7.02 -1.78
N SER A 195 19.01 8.27 -1.37
CA SER A 195 17.92 9.21 -1.13
C SER A 195 17.18 9.59 -2.41
N ALA A 196 17.83 9.51 -3.57
CA ALA A 196 17.19 9.53 -4.88
C ALA A 196 17.18 8.13 -5.49
N TYR A 197 16.01 7.49 -5.53
CA TYR A 197 15.85 6.06 -5.83
C TYR A 197 14.94 5.75 -7.05
N THR A 198 14.33 6.75 -7.67
CA THR A 198 13.55 6.62 -8.92
C THR A 198 14.34 7.19 -10.10
N THR A 199 14.05 6.79 -11.34
CA THR A 199 14.71 7.43 -12.51
C THR A 199 14.40 8.92 -12.60
N ALA A 200 13.17 9.33 -12.28
CA ALA A 200 12.76 10.73 -12.31
C ALA A 200 13.58 11.58 -11.31
N ASP A 201 13.63 11.16 -10.05
CA ASP A 201 14.34 11.85 -8.96
C ASP A 201 15.86 11.80 -9.16
N MET A 202 16.41 10.67 -9.62
CA MET A 202 17.83 10.57 -10.00
C MET A 202 18.20 11.50 -11.16
N ARG A 203 17.30 11.73 -12.11
CA ARG A 203 17.54 12.65 -13.22
C ARG A 203 17.51 14.10 -12.75
N GLU A 204 16.55 14.45 -11.90
CA GLU A 204 16.44 15.77 -11.29
C GLU A 204 17.67 16.10 -10.44
N HIS A 205 18.24 15.11 -9.75
CA HIS A 205 19.43 15.25 -8.92
C HIS A 205 20.64 14.49 -9.47
N LEU A 206 20.90 14.62 -10.76
CA LEU A 206 21.90 13.83 -11.47
C LEU A 206 23.32 13.91 -10.88
N GLU A 207 23.73 15.08 -10.38
CA GLU A 207 25.06 15.24 -9.77
C GLU A 207 25.18 14.51 -8.42
N TYR A 208 24.11 14.48 -7.62
CA TYR A 208 24.04 13.62 -6.45
C TYR A 208 24.15 12.15 -6.86
N THR A 209 23.35 11.70 -7.84
CA THR A 209 23.33 10.30 -8.28
C THR A 209 24.67 9.84 -8.85
N LYS A 210 25.33 10.66 -9.69
CA LYS A 210 26.67 10.34 -10.21
C LYS A 210 27.72 10.28 -9.10
N THR A 211 27.66 11.20 -8.13
CA THR A 211 28.58 11.20 -6.98
C THR A 211 28.43 9.92 -6.15
N ILE A 212 27.20 9.51 -5.86
CA ILE A 212 26.89 8.22 -5.21
C ILE A 212 27.42 7.05 -6.05
N GLY A 213 27.12 7.02 -7.35
CA GLY A 213 27.49 5.94 -8.26
C GLY A 213 29.00 5.77 -8.46
N ASN A 214 29.76 6.87 -8.43
CA ASN A 214 31.21 6.88 -8.52
C ASN A 214 31.90 6.63 -7.18
N GLY A 215 31.35 7.18 -6.09
CA GLY A 215 32.00 7.19 -4.78
C GLY A 215 31.81 5.93 -3.96
N ILE A 216 30.62 5.32 -3.99
CA ILE A 216 30.35 4.11 -3.18
C ILE A 216 31.04 2.89 -3.80
N SER A 217 31.63 2.03 -2.95
CA SER A 217 32.30 0.78 -3.34
C SER A 217 31.48 -0.03 -4.35
N ARG A 218 32.14 -0.57 -5.38
CA ARG A 218 31.52 -1.40 -6.45
C ARG A 218 30.90 -2.70 -5.92
N GLU A 219 31.28 -3.12 -4.72
CA GLU A 219 30.75 -4.31 -4.07
C GLU A 219 29.38 -4.09 -3.41
N VAL A 220 28.97 -2.82 -3.21
CA VAL A 220 27.68 -2.47 -2.64
C VAL A 220 26.65 -2.34 -3.77
N MET A 221 25.58 -3.12 -3.66
CA MET A 221 24.43 -3.05 -4.57
C MET A 221 23.60 -1.81 -4.26
N MET A 222 22.80 -1.33 -5.22
CA MET A 222 21.99 -0.11 -5.05
C MET A 222 20.56 -0.33 -5.47
N PHE A 223 19.61 0.04 -4.62
CA PHE A 223 18.19 -0.01 -4.95
C PHE A 223 17.79 1.03 -5.99
N TRP A 224 16.76 0.69 -6.76
CA TRP A 224 16.07 1.54 -7.71
C TRP A 224 14.64 1.02 -7.92
N THR A 225 13.65 1.91 -7.96
CA THR A 225 12.23 1.52 -8.01
C THR A 225 11.62 1.54 -9.41
N GLY A 226 12.43 1.81 -10.43
CA GLY A 226 11.94 2.05 -11.78
C GLY A 226 11.86 3.54 -12.13
N PRO A 227 11.17 3.88 -13.23
CA PRO A 227 10.93 5.26 -13.63
C PRO A 227 10.33 6.15 -12.54
N GLN A 228 9.45 5.60 -11.70
CA GLN A 228 8.70 6.29 -10.65
C GLN A 228 8.78 5.52 -9.32
N VAL A 229 8.19 6.06 -8.25
CA VAL A 229 8.04 5.35 -6.96
C VAL A 229 7.25 4.06 -7.17
N CYS A 230 6.03 4.17 -7.71
CA CYS A 230 5.25 3.05 -8.23
C CYS A 230 5.27 3.13 -9.76
N SER A 231 6.00 2.23 -10.41
CA SER A 231 6.28 2.31 -11.84
C SER A 231 5.23 1.58 -12.68
N PRO A 232 4.52 2.26 -13.62
CA PRO A 232 3.61 1.61 -14.58
C PRO A 232 4.28 0.59 -15.48
N SER A 233 5.57 0.82 -15.77
CA SER A 233 6.42 -0.11 -16.51
C SER A 233 7.87 -0.02 -16.02
N ILE A 234 8.62 -1.11 -16.14
CA ILE A 234 10.06 -1.15 -15.88
C ILE A 234 10.71 -1.95 -17.00
N THR A 235 11.52 -1.29 -17.82
CA THR A 235 12.22 -1.94 -18.94
C THR A 235 13.71 -2.09 -18.67
N ALA A 236 14.36 -2.99 -19.40
CA ALA A 236 15.82 -3.08 -19.37
C ALA A 236 16.50 -1.81 -19.90
N SER A 237 15.85 -1.04 -20.77
CA SER A 237 16.34 0.27 -21.21
C SER A 237 16.41 1.26 -20.04
N ASP A 238 15.36 1.32 -19.23
CA ASP A 238 15.33 2.16 -18.02
C ASP A 238 16.45 1.77 -17.05
N ALA A 239 16.64 0.47 -16.81
CA ALA A 239 17.69 -0.05 -15.95
C ALA A 239 19.10 0.28 -16.50
N ARG A 240 19.31 0.14 -17.81
CA ARG A 240 20.59 0.48 -18.49
C ARG A 240 20.89 1.97 -18.42
N LEU A 241 19.88 2.84 -18.53
CA LEU A 241 20.06 4.28 -18.35
C LEU A 241 20.58 4.59 -16.94
N VAL A 242 19.89 4.11 -15.91
CA VAL A 242 20.26 4.37 -14.52
C VAL A 242 21.63 3.75 -14.19
N ALA A 243 21.95 2.59 -14.77
CA ALA A 243 23.26 1.96 -14.61
C ALA A 243 24.43 2.84 -15.10
N GLN A 244 24.21 3.76 -16.06
CA GLN A 244 25.24 4.71 -16.49
C GLN A 244 25.57 5.76 -15.42
N TRP A 245 24.61 6.09 -14.55
CA TRP A 245 24.78 7.05 -13.46
C TRP A 245 25.31 6.36 -12.21
N LEU A 246 24.73 5.21 -11.83
CA LEU A 246 25.17 4.40 -10.69
C LEU A 246 26.48 3.64 -10.95
N LYS A 247 26.88 3.55 -12.22
CA LYS A 247 28.06 2.83 -12.73
C LYS A 247 28.06 1.34 -12.33
N ARG A 248 26.87 0.76 -12.16
CA ARG A 248 26.60 -0.65 -11.80
C ARG A 248 25.16 -0.99 -12.16
N LYS A 249 24.85 -2.28 -12.31
CA LYS A 249 23.46 -2.73 -12.49
C LYS A 249 22.63 -2.41 -11.23
N PRO A 250 21.47 -1.75 -11.35
CA PRO A 250 20.61 -1.50 -10.19
C PRO A 250 20.02 -2.80 -9.65
N PHE A 251 19.56 -2.76 -8.39
CA PHE A 251 18.75 -3.77 -7.74
C PHE A 251 17.31 -3.25 -7.70
N VAL A 252 16.37 -3.96 -8.32
CA VAL A 252 14.97 -3.49 -8.40
C VAL A 252 14.29 -3.68 -7.06
N TRP A 253 13.71 -2.60 -6.54
CA TRP A 253 12.67 -2.65 -5.52
C TRP A 253 11.37 -2.22 -6.19
N ASP A 254 10.55 -3.19 -6.57
CA ASP A 254 9.30 -2.93 -7.27
C ASP A 254 8.17 -2.67 -6.27
N ASN A 255 7.61 -1.46 -6.28
CA ASN A 255 6.46 -1.11 -5.45
C ASN A 255 5.15 -1.64 -6.05
N TYR A 256 5.05 -2.97 -6.08
CA TYR A 256 3.87 -3.74 -6.46
C TYR A 256 3.88 -5.10 -5.77
N PRO A 257 2.77 -5.58 -5.18
CA PRO A 257 1.42 -4.99 -5.13
C PRO A 257 1.16 -4.01 -3.96
N VAL A 258 2.18 -3.45 -3.31
CA VAL A 258 2.01 -2.56 -2.14
C VAL A 258 0.91 -1.52 -2.37
N ASN A 259 0.03 -1.37 -1.38
CA ASN A 259 -1.14 -0.51 -1.44
C ASN A 259 -1.13 0.57 -0.35
N ASP A 260 0.01 0.95 0.20
CA ASP A 260 0.10 2.01 1.21
C ASP A 260 -0.44 3.36 0.72
N MET A 261 -0.29 3.66 -0.57
CA MET A 261 -0.93 4.81 -1.23
C MET A 261 -2.46 4.74 -1.28
N PHE A 262 -3.02 3.53 -1.19
CA PHE A 262 -4.45 3.22 -1.19
C PHE A 262 -4.77 2.16 -0.13
N ALA A 263 -4.43 2.42 1.14
CA ALA A 263 -4.43 1.37 2.17
C ALA A 263 -5.78 0.64 2.35
N TRP A 264 -6.86 1.26 1.90
CA TRP A 264 -8.24 0.74 1.87
C TRP A 264 -8.55 -0.19 0.69
N ARG A 265 -7.70 -0.25 -0.34
CA ARG A 265 -7.96 -0.98 -1.59
C ARG A 265 -6.91 -2.06 -1.85
N PRO A 266 -7.29 -3.34 -1.94
CA PRO A 266 -6.40 -4.39 -2.42
C PRO A 266 -6.05 -4.26 -3.90
N LEU A 267 -4.81 -4.60 -4.26
CA LEU A 267 -4.31 -4.56 -5.62
C LEU A 267 -3.96 -5.99 -6.08
N LEU A 268 -4.84 -6.61 -6.89
CA LEU A 268 -4.76 -8.05 -7.16
C LEU A 268 -4.42 -8.42 -8.61
N SER A 269 -4.13 -7.43 -9.46
CA SER A 269 -3.83 -7.69 -10.87
C SER A 269 -2.58 -8.57 -11.02
N PRO A 270 -2.49 -9.45 -12.04
CA PRO A 270 -1.21 -10.03 -12.40
C PRO A 270 -0.17 -8.95 -12.71
N LEU A 271 1.11 -9.22 -12.48
CA LEU A 271 2.19 -8.30 -12.80
C LEU A 271 2.18 -7.98 -14.30
N LYS A 272 2.21 -6.70 -14.68
CA LYS A 272 2.32 -6.28 -16.09
C LYS A 272 3.52 -5.36 -16.30
N ASN A 273 3.88 -5.19 -17.57
CA ASN A 273 4.78 -4.16 -18.07
C ASN A 273 6.20 -4.18 -17.47
N ARG A 274 6.71 -5.37 -17.11
CA ARG A 274 8.14 -5.58 -16.83
C ARG A 274 8.74 -6.31 -18.03
N SER A 275 9.75 -5.73 -18.68
CA SER A 275 10.29 -6.29 -19.93
C SER A 275 11.01 -7.61 -19.68
N SER A 276 10.89 -8.58 -20.60
CA SER A 276 11.47 -9.91 -20.43
C SER A 276 13.00 -9.92 -20.30
N ASP A 277 13.67 -8.95 -20.94
CA ASP A 277 15.12 -8.74 -20.90
C ASP A 277 15.61 -7.97 -19.65
N LEU A 278 14.72 -7.58 -18.74
CA LEU A 278 15.10 -6.83 -17.53
C LEU A 278 16.08 -7.62 -16.64
N LYS A 279 15.94 -8.96 -16.61
CA LYS A 279 16.85 -9.85 -15.86
C LYS A 279 18.33 -9.64 -16.20
N ASP A 280 18.63 -9.20 -17.42
CA ASP A 280 20.00 -9.03 -17.90
C ASP A 280 20.56 -7.63 -17.57
N ALA A 281 19.69 -6.68 -17.23
CA ALA A 281 20.06 -5.29 -16.92
C ALA A 281 20.15 -4.98 -15.42
N VAL A 282 19.69 -5.87 -14.54
CA VAL A 282 19.65 -5.67 -13.09
C VAL A 282 20.46 -6.72 -12.33
N CYS A 283 20.80 -6.47 -11.07
CA CYS A 283 21.52 -7.44 -10.22
C CYS A 283 20.62 -8.22 -9.25
N GLY A 284 19.36 -7.80 -9.10
CA GLY A 284 18.36 -8.45 -8.27
C GLY A 284 17.01 -7.77 -8.40
N TYR A 285 15.97 -8.44 -7.91
CA TYR A 285 14.60 -7.92 -7.92
C TYR A 285 13.89 -8.34 -6.64
N ILE A 286 13.26 -7.40 -5.95
CA ILE A 286 12.30 -7.66 -4.88
C ILE A 286 10.99 -6.94 -5.18
N ALA A 287 9.88 -7.60 -4.88
CA ALA A 287 8.55 -6.99 -4.87
C ALA A 287 8.18 -6.49 -3.47
N ASN A 288 7.45 -5.39 -3.40
CA ASN A 288 6.88 -4.85 -2.17
C ASN A 288 5.40 -5.29 -2.08
N PRO A 289 5.03 -6.23 -1.19
CA PRO A 289 3.68 -6.71 -0.99
C PRO A 289 2.81 -5.72 -0.22
N MET A 290 1.51 -6.01 -0.15
CA MET A 290 0.58 -5.30 0.73
C MET A 290 0.79 -5.73 2.21
N LYS A 291 0.17 -5.00 3.14
CA LYS A 291 0.09 -5.43 4.55
C LYS A 291 -0.75 -6.71 4.71
N GLN A 292 -1.75 -6.89 3.84
CA GLN A 292 -2.61 -8.06 3.72
C GLN A 292 -1.85 -9.21 3.06
N TRP A 293 -1.25 -10.09 3.87
CA TRP A 293 -0.35 -11.13 3.36
C TRP A 293 -1.07 -12.12 2.43
N HIS A 294 -2.24 -12.61 2.82
CA HIS A 294 -2.93 -13.65 2.06
C HIS A 294 -3.40 -13.09 0.71
N LEU A 295 -3.94 -11.87 0.68
CA LEU A 295 -4.24 -11.19 -0.58
C LEU A 295 -2.99 -10.92 -1.42
N SER A 296 -1.85 -10.58 -0.80
CA SER A 296 -0.59 -10.34 -1.53
C SER A 296 -0.13 -11.58 -2.29
N THR A 297 -0.44 -12.80 -1.83
CA THR A 297 -0.02 -14.03 -2.52
C THR A 297 -0.58 -14.15 -3.94
N ILE A 298 -1.73 -13.54 -4.23
CA ILE A 298 -2.38 -13.59 -5.55
C ILE A 298 -1.51 -12.90 -6.62
N PRO A 299 -1.27 -11.57 -6.58
CA PRO A 299 -0.39 -10.90 -7.53
C PRO A 299 1.05 -11.40 -7.42
N LEU A 300 1.54 -11.74 -6.22
CA LEU A 300 2.91 -12.26 -6.07
C LEU A 300 3.13 -13.60 -6.78
N THR A 301 2.11 -14.43 -6.97
CA THR A 301 2.23 -15.67 -7.75
C THR A 301 2.59 -15.38 -9.21
N SER A 302 1.96 -14.35 -9.80
CA SER A 302 2.33 -13.88 -11.14
C SER A 302 3.72 -13.26 -11.17
N THR A 303 4.08 -12.47 -10.16
CA THR A 303 5.44 -11.91 -10.00
C THR A 303 6.48 -13.02 -9.93
N ALA A 304 6.26 -14.08 -9.13
CA ALA A 304 7.18 -15.19 -9.02
C ALA A 304 7.36 -15.94 -10.35
N SER A 305 6.27 -16.09 -11.11
CA SER A 305 6.30 -16.68 -12.46
C SER A 305 7.16 -15.85 -13.40
N TYR A 306 6.99 -14.52 -13.40
CA TYR A 306 7.83 -13.59 -14.15
C TYR A 306 9.30 -13.66 -13.72
N LEU A 307 9.59 -13.64 -12.42
CA LEU A 307 10.97 -13.65 -11.92
C LEU A 307 11.70 -14.98 -12.18
N THR A 308 10.95 -16.07 -12.36
CA THR A 308 11.50 -17.39 -12.68
C THR A 308 11.70 -17.58 -14.18
N ASN A 309 10.79 -17.08 -15.02
CA ASN A 309 10.88 -17.20 -16.47
C ASN A 309 10.26 -15.97 -17.17
N PRO A 310 11.01 -14.85 -17.25
CA PRO A 310 10.47 -13.59 -17.76
C PRO A 310 10.19 -13.63 -19.27
N GLU A 311 10.90 -14.47 -20.05
CA GLU A 311 10.72 -14.60 -21.49
C GLU A 311 9.41 -15.28 -21.88
N LYS A 312 8.97 -16.25 -21.08
CA LYS A 312 7.69 -16.94 -21.31
C LYS A 312 6.53 -16.31 -20.55
N TYR A 313 6.77 -15.33 -19.68
CA TYR A 313 5.73 -14.76 -18.83
C TYR A 313 4.64 -14.06 -19.65
N ASP A 314 3.38 -14.33 -19.31
CA ASP A 314 2.21 -13.68 -19.88
C ASP A 314 1.20 -13.44 -18.75
N ALA A 315 0.68 -12.22 -18.65
CA ALA A 315 -0.15 -11.80 -17.52
C ALA A 315 -1.52 -12.50 -17.50
N GLU A 316 -2.15 -12.69 -18.66
CA GLU A 316 -3.45 -13.34 -18.75
C GLU A 316 -3.35 -14.85 -18.49
N ARG A 317 -2.30 -15.49 -19.01
CA ARG A 317 -2.01 -16.88 -18.65
C ARG A 317 -1.69 -17.03 -17.17
N ALA A 318 -0.93 -16.10 -16.58
CA ALA A 318 -0.66 -16.10 -15.14
C ALA A 318 -1.94 -15.94 -14.32
N LYS A 319 -2.88 -15.09 -14.75
CA LYS A 319 -4.22 -14.96 -14.13
C LYS A 319 -4.96 -16.30 -14.10
N GLN A 320 -4.96 -17.02 -15.23
CA GLN A 320 -5.63 -18.31 -15.32
C GLN A 320 -4.93 -19.37 -14.46
N GLN A 321 -3.59 -19.37 -14.42
CA GLN A 321 -2.80 -20.26 -13.55
C GLN A 321 -3.03 -20.00 -12.06
N ILE A 322 -3.17 -18.73 -11.65
CA ILE A 322 -3.54 -18.37 -10.28
C ILE A 322 -4.86 -19.01 -9.92
N ILE A 323 -5.90 -18.83 -10.73
CA ILE A 323 -7.22 -19.41 -10.50
C ILE A 323 -7.13 -20.94 -10.39
N GLU A 324 -6.37 -21.58 -11.28
CA GLU A 324 -6.20 -23.04 -11.30
C GLU A 324 -5.39 -23.59 -10.13
N SER A 325 -4.56 -22.78 -9.47
CA SER A 325 -3.80 -23.19 -8.28
C SER A 325 -4.67 -23.38 -7.04
N TYR A 326 -5.89 -22.86 -7.03
CA TYR A 326 -6.85 -23.07 -5.95
C TYR A 326 -7.70 -24.32 -6.20
N PRO A 327 -8.11 -25.05 -5.13
CA PRO A 327 -9.10 -26.11 -5.18
C PRO A 327 -10.33 -25.74 -6.03
N ARG A 328 -10.91 -26.70 -6.75
CA ARG A 328 -12.02 -26.46 -7.70
C ARG A 328 -13.21 -25.71 -7.09
N ASP A 329 -13.53 -26.02 -5.83
CA ASP A 329 -14.60 -25.39 -5.04
C ASP A 329 -14.28 -23.94 -4.59
N GLN A 330 -13.04 -23.49 -4.75
CA GLN A 330 -12.58 -22.13 -4.44
C GLN A 330 -12.38 -21.25 -5.69
N GLN A 331 -12.21 -21.86 -6.87
CA GLN A 331 -11.85 -21.14 -8.09
C GLN A 331 -12.85 -20.05 -8.48
N ARG A 332 -14.14 -20.25 -8.18
CA ARG A 332 -15.17 -19.24 -8.44
C ARG A 332 -14.94 -17.98 -7.61
N ALA A 333 -14.61 -18.12 -6.32
CA ALA A 333 -14.28 -16.99 -5.46
C ALA A 333 -13.08 -16.23 -6.02
N ILE A 334 -12.03 -16.93 -6.44
CA ILE A 334 -10.82 -16.31 -7.00
C ILE A 334 -11.09 -15.62 -8.34
N ARG A 335 -11.93 -16.18 -9.21
CA ARG A 335 -12.37 -15.52 -10.45
C ARG A 335 -13.10 -14.20 -10.16
N LEU A 336 -14.04 -14.21 -9.22
CA LEU A 336 -14.77 -13.01 -8.81
C LEU A 336 -13.84 -11.97 -8.18
N LEU A 337 -12.92 -12.43 -7.33
CA LEU A 337 -11.92 -11.59 -6.67
C LEU A 337 -11.02 -10.87 -7.68
N LEU A 338 -10.47 -11.60 -8.65
CA LEU A 338 -9.65 -11.03 -9.72
C LEU A 338 -10.44 -10.15 -10.69
N HIS A 339 -11.73 -10.45 -10.89
CA HIS A 339 -12.61 -9.61 -11.70
C HIS A 339 -12.86 -8.25 -11.04
N LEU A 340 -13.07 -8.22 -9.72
CA LEU A 340 -13.41 -6.99 -9.00
C LEU A 340 -12.19 -6.16 -8.57
N TYR A 341 -11.06 -6.79 -8.28
CA TYR A 341 -9.88 -6.14 -7.68
C TYR A 341 -8.58 -6.32 -8.48
N GLY A 342 -8.64 -7.00 -9.64
CA GLY A 342 -7.46 -7.33 -10.44
C GLY A 342 -7.60 -7.05 -11.93
N ASP A 343 -8.63 -6.31 -12.35
CA ASP A 343 -8.89 -6.03 -13.77
C ASP A 343 -7.90 -5.02 -14.39
N SER A 344 -7.37 -4.12 -13.57
CA SER A 344 -6.51 -3.01 -13.95
C SER A 344 -5.21 -3.04 -13.17
N PHE A 345 -4.13 -2.69 -13.88
CA PHE A 345 -2.78 -2.59 -13.36
C PHE A 345 -2.38 -1.13 -13.19
N TRP A 346 -1.35 -0.87 -12.38
CA TRP A 346 -0.87 0.49 -12.12
C TRP A 346 -0.54 1.24 -13.42
N GLY A 347 -1.17 2.40 -13.61
CA GLY A 347 -1.05 3.24 -14.81
C GLY A 347 -2.04 2.93 -15.93
N GLU A 348 -2.89 1.90 -15.78
CA GLU A 348 -4.03 1.65 -16.67
C GLU A 348 -5.25 2.51 -16.24
N PRO A 349 -6.16 2.86 -17.17
CA PRO A 349 -7.42 3.52 -16.81
C PRO A 349 -8.23 2.69 -15.81
N GLY A 350 -8.92 3.37 -14.89
CA GLY A 350 -9.72 2.70 -13.86
C GLY A 350 -8.93 2.18 -12.66
N PHE A 351 -7.60 2.35 -12.64
CA PHE A 351 -6.78 1.97 -11.49
C PHE A 351 -6.85 3.00 -10.34
N PRO A 352 -6.94 2.59 -9.06
CA PRO A 352 -7.16 1.21 -8.63
C PRO A 352 -8.64 0.80 -8.83
N PRO A 353 -8.91 -0.48 -9.13
CA PRO A 353 -10.25 -0.94 -9.47
C PRO A 353 -11.23 -0.69 -8.33
N LYS A 354 -12.40 -0.14 -8.64
CA LYS A 354 -13.44 0.18 -7.64
C LYS A 354 -14.82 0.29 -8.27
N PRO A 355 -15.91 0.07 -7.50
CA PRO A 355 -17.23 0.38 -8.01
C PRO A 355 -17.34 1.88 -8.28
N GLU A 356 -18.04 2.22 -9.36
CA GLU A 356 -18.26 3.61 -9.78
C GLU A 356 -19.72 4.01 -9.55
N TYR A 357 -19.99 5.31 -9.61
CA TYR A 357 -21.36 5.79 -9.67
C TYR A 357 -21.95 5.43 -11.03
N VAL A 358 -22.92 4.52 -11.00
CA VAL A 358 -23.58 3.97 -12.19
C VAL A 358 -25.10 4.11 -12.05
N SER A 359 -25.86 3.75 -13.09
CA SER A 359 -27.32 3.71 -12.97
C SER A 359 -27.74 2.73 -11.88
N ARG A 360 -28.91 2.95 -11.27
CA ARG A 360 -29.49 2.04 -10.27
C ARG A 360 -29.51 0.58 -10.74
N ASP A 361 -29.93 0.34 -11.98
CA ASP A 361 -30.01 -1.00 -12.55
C ASP A 361 -28.61 -1.64 -12.69
N GLN A 362 -27.60 -0.84 -13.04
CA GLN A 362 -26.23 -1.32 -13.11
C GLN A 362 -25.67 -1.58 -11.70
N ALA A 363 -25.95 -0.71 -10.72
CA ALA A 363 -25.55 -0.93 -9.34
C ALA A 363 -26.16 -2.20 -8.75
N GLN A 364 -27.41 -2.53 -9.09
CA GLN A 364 -28.04 -3.80 -8.69
C GLN A 364 -27.34 -5.02 -9.29
N LYS A 365 -26.90 -4.94 -10.56
CA LYS A 365 -26.13 -6.00 -11.22
C LYS A 365 -24.75 -6.16 -10.57
N ASP A 366 -24.05 -5.07 -10.34
CA ASP A 366 -22.72 -5.10 -9.71
C ASP A 366 -22.82 -5.64 -8.29
N LEU A 367 -23.81 -5.17 -7.52
CA LEU A 367 -24.07 -5.62 -6.15
C LEU A 367 -24.28 -7.14 -6.07
N HIS A 368 -24.91 -7.75 -7.08
CA HIS A 368 -25.05 -9.20 -7.15
C HIS A 368 -23.68 -9.90 -7.21
N ILE A 369 -22.73 -9.38 -7.99
CA ILE A 369 -21.37 -9.93 -8.13
C ILE A 369 -20.59 -9.79 -6.82
N TYR A 370 -20.63 -8.61 -6.19
CA TYR A 370 -19.94 -8.38 -4.90
C TYR A 370 -20.52 -9.27 -3.78
N ARG A 371 -21.86 -9.39 -3.69
CA ARG A 371 -22.51 -10.29 -2.71
C ARG A 371 -22.21 -11.76 -2.98
N ALA A 372 -22.07 -12.15 -4.26
CA ALA A 372 -21.62 -13.49 -4.62
C ALA A 372 -20.20 -13.74 -4.11
N LEU A 373 -19.25 -12.82 -4.35
CA LEU A 373 -17.89 -12.93 -3.82
C LEU A 373 -17.89 -13.07 -2.29
N ARG A 374 -18.62 -12.21 -1.58
CA ARG A 374 -18.76 -12.29 -0.11
C ARG A 374 -19.23 -13.68 0.32
N THR A 375 -20.26 -14.20 -0.34
CA THR A 375 -20.85 -15.50 -0.01
C THR A 375 -19.86 -16.65 -0.23
N GLU A 376 -19.12 -16.63 -1.35
CA GLU A 376 -18.12 -17.65 -1.68
C GLU A 376 -16.96 -17.63 -0.66
N LEU A 377 -16.44 -16.45 -0.31
CA LEU A 377 -15.36 -16.28 0.67
C LEU A 377 -15.79 -16.72 2.07
N MET A 378 -16.98 -16.36 2.53
CA MET A 378 -17.46 -16.71 3.87
C MET A 378 -17.82 -18.19 4.04
N ARG A 379 -18.30 -18.84 2.96
CA ARG A 379 -18.71 -20.25 3.03
C ARG A 379 -17.55 -21.24 2.92
N ASN A 380 -16.44 -20.85 2.29
CA ASN A 380 -15.30 -21.74 2.11
C ASN A 380 -14.29 -21.54 3.24
N ALA A 381 -14.21 -22.51 4.16
CA ALA A 381 -13.26 -22.46 5.28
C ALA A 381 -11.79 -22.35 4.84
N GLY A 382 -11.44 -22.83 3.65
CA GLY A 382 -10.08 -22.68 3.11
C GLY A 382 -9.76 -21.27 2.57
N LEU A 383 -10.73 -20.37 2.56
CA LEU A 383 -10.57 -18.96 2.14
C LEU A 383 -10.72 -17.98 3.32
N SER A 384 -10.75 -18.46 4.57
CA SER A 384 -10.94 -17.62 5.76
C SER A 384 -9.93 -16.47 5.86
N ASP A 385 -8.68 -16.73 5.53
CA ASP A 385 -7.64 -15.71 5.64
C ASP A 385 -7.74 -14.65 4.53
N LEU A 386 -8.14 -15.06 3.32
CA LEU A 386 -8.45 -14.12 2.24
C LEU A 386 -9.66 -13.27 2.59
N TRP A 387 -10.67 -13.85 3.22
CA TRP A 387 -11.83 -13.11 3.74
C TRP A 387 -11.39 -12.07 4.76
N LEU A 388 -10.57 -12.45 5.75
CA LEU A 388 -10.08 -11.51 6.78
C LEU A 388 -9.31 -10.34 6.17
N ASP A 389 -8.48 -10.60 5.16
CA ASP A 389 -7.70 -9.57 4.49
C ASP A 389 -8.56 -8.61 3.64
N ILE A 390 -9.69 -9.07 3.05
CA ILE A 390 -10.51 -8.25 2.14
C ILE A 390 -11.80 -7.68 2.73
N ARG A 391 -12.31 -8.26 3.82
CA ARG A 391 -13.66 -8.01 4.36
C ARG A 391 -14.02 -6.52 4.38
N ASP A 392 -13.15 -5.69 4.94
CA ASP A 392 -13.48 -4.28 5.15
C ASP A 392 -13.61 -3.51 3.82
N ALA A 393 -12.79 -3.84 2.82
CA ALA A 393 -12.91 -3.28 1.47
C ALA A 393 -14.17 -3.78 0.77
N LEU A 394 -14.44 -5.09 0.83
CA LEU A 394 -15.59 -5.72 0.19
C LEU A 394 -16.92 -5.26 0.79
N GLU A 395 -17.03 -5.17 2.11
CA GLU A 395 -18.24 -4.65 2.76
C GLU A 395 -18.44 -3.17 2.48
N SER A 396 -17.37 -2.38 2.38
CA SER A 396 -17.47 -0.97 1.96
C SER A 396 -17.99 -0.86 0.52
N ASP A 397 -17.51 -1.70 -0.41
CA ASP A 397 -17.97 -1.70 -1.80
C ASP A 397 -19.44 -2.15 -1.92
N ILE A 398 -19.84 -3.17 -1.16
CA ILE A 398 -21.23 -3.62 -1.07
C ILE A 398 -22.12 -2.50 -0.54
N THR A 399 -21.73 -1.83 0.53
CA THR A 399 -22.48 -0.71 1.13
C THR A 399 -22.64 0.43 0.13
N PHE A 400 -21.58 0.75 -0.61
CA PHE A 400 -21.60 1.77 -1.65
C PHE A 400 -22.61 1.42 -2.78
N LEU A 401 -22.56 0.18 -3.28
CA LEU A 401 -23.47 -0.26 -4.34
C LEU A 401 -24.92 -0.41 -3.87
N GLU A 402 -25.14 -0.84 -2.63
CA GLU A 402 -26.48 -0.86 -2.01
C GLU A 402 -27.12 0.51 -2.02
N LYS A 403 -26.36 1.56 -1.72
CA LYS A 403 -26.84 2.95 -1.72
C LYS A 403 -27.22 3.45 -3.11
N ILE A 404 -26.47 3.09 -4.14
CA ILE A 404 -26.80 3.45 -5.53
C ILE A 404 -27.99 2.64 -6.04
N ALA A 405 -28.11 1.38 -5.61
CA ALA A 405 -29.17 0.47 -6.02
C ALA A 405 -30.56 0.81 -5.41
N VAL A 406 -30.58 1.63 -4.36
CA VAL A 406 -31.79 2.11 -3.69
C VAL A 406 -32.63 2.98 -4.62
N ASP A 407 -33.94 2.74 -4.65
CA ASP A 407 -34.88 3.66 -5.29
C ASP A 407 -35.10 4.87 -4.37
N ARG A 408 -34.38 5.96 -4.64
CA ARG A 408 -34.53 7.21 -3.87
C ARG A 408 -35.95 7.79 -3.95
N ARG A 409 -36.81 7.36 -4.89
CA ARG A 409 -38.23 7.72 -4.93
C ARG A 409 -39.08 6.94 -3.92
N ALA A 410 -38.63 5.76 -3.48
CA ALA A 410 -39.32 4.94 -2.48
C ALA A 410 -38.76 5.13 -1.06
N THR A 411 -37.46 5.44 -0.96
CA THR A 411 -36.74 5.69 0.30
C THR A 411 -35.87 6.92 0.12
N SER A 412 -36.52 8.08 0.15
CA SER A 412 -35.85 9.37 0.05
C SER A 412 -35.05 9.65 1.32
N PRO A 413 -33.73 9.91 1.24
CA PRO A 413 -32.99 10.29 2.44
C PRO A 413 -33.30 11.75 2.79
N LEU A 414 -34.27 11.94 3.68
CA LEU A 414 -34.27 13.10 4.58
C LEU A 414 -32.95 13.16 5.38
N LYS A 415 -32.22 12.04 5.48
CA LYS A 415 -30.93 11.91 6.15
C LYS A 415 -29.91 11.20 5.25
N ALA A 416 -28.86 11.90 4.87
CA ALA A 416 -27.76 11.39 4.06
C ALA A 416 -26.44 11.41 4.85
N SER A 417 -25.63 10.39 4.70
CA SER A 417 -24.23 10.32 5.15
C SER A 417 -23.28 10.80 4.06
N GLY A 418 -22.00 10.99 4.37
CA GLY A 418 -21.00 11.45 3.40
C GLY A 418 -20.94 10.58 2.15
N ILE A 419 -21.12 9.27 2.29
CA ILE A 419 -21.10 8.34 1.14
C ILE A 419 -22.34 8.41 0.24
N ASP A 420 -23.39 9.11 0.66
CA ASP A 420 -24.58 9.32 -0.17
C ASP A 420 -24.41 10.50 -1.14
N PHE A 421 -23.36 11.30 -0.96
CA PHE A 421 -23.01 12.39 -1.86
C PHE A 421 -22.20 11.89 -3.06
N GLU A 422 -22.69 12.18 -4.25
CA GLU A 422 -21.95 12.10 -5.51
C GLU A 422 -20.95 13.25 -5.63
N GLY A 423 -19.97 13.11 -6.52
CA GLY A 423 -18.88 14.08 -6.64
C GLY A 423 -17.91 14.00 -5.47
N GLY A 424 -17.25 15.12 -5.16
CA GLY A 424 -16.24 15.22 -4.12
C GLY A 424 -15.04 14.30 -4.36
N ALA A 425 -14.26 14.08 -3.30
CA ALA A 425 -12.98 13.39 -3.35
C ALA A 425 -12.91 12.12 -2.48
N ALA A 426 -13.98 11.67 -1.84
CA ALA A 426 -13.97 10.39 -1.10
C ALA A 426 -13.63 9.19 -1.98
N SER A 427 -14.03 9.23 -3.25
CA SER A 427 -13.66 8.21 -4.24
C SER A 427 -12.15 8.13 -4.52
N VAL A 428 -11.36 9.10 -4.04
CA VAL A 428 -9.89 9.17 -4.15
C VAL A 428 -9.19 8.77 -2.85
N PHE A 429 -9.63 9.25 -1.68
CA PHE A 429 -8.94 8.98 -0.39
C PHE A 429 -9.71 8.07 0.59
N GLY A 430 -10.80 7.48 0.13
CA GLY A 430 -11.64 6.57 0.90
C GLY A 430 -12.80 7.28 1.61
N TRP A 431 -13.80 6.47 1.94
CA TRP A 431 -15.06 6.92 2.52
C TRP A 431 -15.11 6.88 4.05
N LEU A 432 -14.13 6.25 4.70
CA LEU A 432 -14.06 6.16 6.17
C LEU A 432 -12.90 7.01 6.69
N LYS A 433 -13.21 8.05 7.46
CA LYS A 433 -12.22 8.93 8.12
C LYS A 433 -12.71 9.28 9.51
N TYR A 434 -11.82 9.24 10.50
CA TYR A 434 -12.14 9.55 11.90
C TYR A 434 -13.39 8.80 12.41
N ASP A 435 -13.50 7.51 12.07
CA ASP A 435 -14.64 6.64 12.40
C ASP A 435 -16.00 7.10 11.86
N LYS A 436 -16.00 7.95 10.84
CA LYS A 436 -17.18 8.46 10.15
C LYS A 436 -17.14 8.15 8.66
N LEU A 437 -18.33 7.90 8.10
CA LEU A 437 -18.56 7.80 6.68
C LEU A 437 -18.64 9.21 6.09
N VAL A 438 -17.69 9.58 5.22
CA VAL A 438 -17.46 10.97 4.80
C VAL A 438 -17.36 11.14 3.28
N ASN A 439 -17.67 12.35 2.83
CA ASN A 439 -17.17 12.89 1.56
C ASN A 439 -16.64 14.31 1.79
N TYR A 440 -15.79 14.78 0.90
CA TYR A 440 -15.11 16.05 1.05
C TYR A 440 -14.83 16.69 -0.31
N VAL A 441 -14.79 18.02 -0.29
CA VAL A 441 -14.53 18.86 -1.45
C VAL A 441 -13.20 19.59 -1.30
N TYR A 442 -12.53 19.85 -2.42
CA TYR A 442 -11.27 20.58 -2.53
C TYR A 442 -11.43 21.80 -3.44
N ALA A 443 -10.40 22.64 -3.55
CA ALA A 443 -10.40 23.76 -4.50
C ALA A 443 -10.71 23.34 -5.96
N LYS A 444 -11.27 24.26 -6.75
CA LYS A 444 -11.77 24.05 -8.13
C LYS A 444 -10.74 23.44 -9.08
N SER A 445 -9.47 23.85 -8.99
CA SER A 445 -8.36 23.30 -9.79
C SER A 445 -8.16 21.79 -9.63
N THR A 446 -8.66 21.18 -8.56
CA THR A 446 -8.58 19.72 -8.36
C THR A 446 -9.64 18.93 -9.14
N GLY A 447 -10.66 19.61 -9.69
CA GLY A 447 -11.84 18.97 -10.28
C GLY A 447 -12.76 18.26 -9.28
N ARG A 448 -12.51 18.40 -7.96
CA ARG A 448 -13.29 17.76 -6.88
C ARG A 448 -13.92 18.77 -5.92
N ASN A 449 -14.38 19.90 -6.45
CA ASN A 449 -14.86 21.04 -5.66
C ASN A 449 -16.35 21.02 -5.34
N GLU A 450 -17.07 20.02 -5.79
CA GLU A 450 -18.50 19.91 -5.61
C GLU A 450 -18.85 18.49 -5.24
N MET A 451 -19.75 18.37 -4.26
CA MET A 451 -20.46 17.12 -3.97
C MET A 451 -21.95 17.42 -3.85
N HIS A 452 -22.79 16.46 -4.22
CA HIS A 452 -24.23 16.64 -4.24
C HIS A 452 -25.00 15.38 -3.88
N THR A 453 -26.19 15.56 -3.33
CA THR A 453 -27.13 14.46 -3.07
C THR A 453 -28.54 14.94 -3.33
N SER A 454 -29.40 14.05 -3.83
CA SER A 454 -30.81 14.34 -4.06
C SER A 454 -31.70 13.62 -3.06
N PHE A 455 -32.79 14.27 -2.70
CA PHE A 455 -33.85 13.71 -1.86
C PHE A 455 -35.22 14.09 -2.42
N TYR A 456 -36.17 13.19 -2.26
CA TYR A 456 -37.56 13.34 -2.70
C TYR A 456 -38.49 13.72 -1.54
N LEU A 457 -39.39 14.68 -1.74
CA LEU A 457 -40.47 15.00 -0.81
C LEU A 457 -41.81 14.56 -1.40
N SER A 458 -42.57 13.77 -0.65
CA SER A 458 -43.91 13.32 -1.04
C SER A 458 -44.99 14.39 -0.84
N GLU A 459 -44.74 15.34 0.04
CA GLU A 459 -45.67 16.41 0.42
C GLU A 459 -44.93 17.72 0.71
N GLN A 460 -45.67 18.83 0.68
CA GLN A 460 -45.09 20.15 0.85
C GLN A 460 -44.64 20.36 2.30
N CYS A 461 -43.38 20.73 2.50
CA CYS A 461 -42.82 21.02 3.82
C CYS A 461 -42.82 22.55 4.08
N PRO A 462 -43.57 23.08 5.06
CA PRO A 462 -43.74 24.52 5.24
C PRO A 462 -42.53 25.22 5.88
N LYS A 463 -41.69 24.51 6.62
CA LYS A 463 -40.37 24.94 7.12
C LYS A 463 -39.53 23.70 7.46
N ALA A 464 -38.22 23.81 7.33
CA ALA A 464 -37.31 22.76 7.75
C ALA A 464 -36.00 23.32 8.32
N ILE A 465 -35.27 22.48 9.04
CA ILE A 465 -33.89 22.72 9.43
C ILE A 465 -33.01 21.75 8.63
N LEU A 466 -31.99 22.29 7.95
CA LEU A 466 -30.89 21.49 7.42
C LEU A 466 -29.82 21.37 8.50
N ARG A 467 -29.65 20.17 9.07
CA ARG A 467 -28.52 19.83 9.94
C ARG A 467 -27.37 19.32 9.09
N LEU A 468 -26.20 19.93 9.20
CA LEU A 468 -24.98 19.51 8.53
C LEU A 468 -23.92 19.18 9.58
N THR A 469 -23.47 17.94 9.60
CA THR A 469 -22.33 17.49 10.40
C THR A 469 -21.08 17.46 9.52
N ALA A 470 -20.12 18.32 9.85
CA ALA A 470 -18.94 18.52 9.04
C ALA A 470 -17.73 18.94 9.90
N ARG A 471 -16.56 18.97 9.25
CA ARG A 471 -15.31 19.49 9.82
C ARG A 471 -14.54 20.28 8.77
N ASN A 472 -13.76 21.25 9.22
CA ASN A 472 -12.84 21.98 8.37
C ASN A 472 -11.49 21.26 8.26
N ASP A 473 -10.61 21.75 7.39
CA ASP A 473 -9.28 21.18 7.20
C ASP A 473 -8.39 21.25 8.44
N ASP A 474 -7.37 20.39 8.48
CA ASP A 474 -6.45 20.21 9.61
C ASP A 474 -5.52 21.41 9.87
N TRP A 475 -5.49 22.42 8.98
CA TRP A 475 -4.67 23.63 9.13
C TRP A 475 -5.47 24.89 9.42
N GLN A 476 -6.77 24.75 9.75
CA GLN A 476 -7.66 25.88 10.00
C GLN A 476 -7.60 26.91 8.87
N THR A 477 -7.40 26.46 7.62
CA THR A 477 -7.42 27.42 6.52
C THR A 477 -8.84 27.95 6.36
N ASN A 478 -8.99 29.25 6.09
CA ASN A 478 -10.29 29.91 5.94
C ASN A 478 -10.89 29.63 4.55
N GLY A 479 -10.97 28.35 4.17
CA GLY A 479 -11.68 27.92 2.97
C GLY A 479 -13.14 28.40 3.01
N THR A 480 -13.73 28.68 1.87
CA THR A 480 -15.06 29.24 1.70
C THR A 480 -15.94 28.23 1.01
N ILE A 481 -17.00 27.84 1.70
CA ILE A 481 -17.98 26.88 1.20
C ILE A 481 -19.27 27.56 0.78
N GLU A 482 -19.93 26.94 -0.18
CA GLU A 482 -21.28 27.28 -0.64
C GLU A 482 -22.17 26.04 -0.45
N ILE A 483 -23.33 26.24 0.17
CA ILE A 483 -24.37 25.23 0.32
C ILE A 483 -25.59 25.72 -0.46
N MET A 484 -25.95 24.98 -1.50
CA MET A 484 -27.10 25.27 -2.36
C MET A 484 -28.15 24.17 -2.21
N LEU A 485 -29.41 24.58 -2.10
CA LEU A 485 -30.55 23.68 -2.25
C LEU A 485 -31.31 24.08 -3.50
N ASP A 486 -31.26 23.23 -4.53
CA ASP A 486 -31.62 23.55 -5.91
C ASP A 486 -30.90 24.82 -6.39
N ASP A 487 -31.62 25.94 -6.44
CA ASP A 487 -31.17 27.26 -6.86
C ASP A 487 -31.10 28.26 -5.67
N TYR A 488 -31.43 27.81 -4.46
CA TYR A 488 -31.42 28.63 -3.25
C TYR A 488 -30.10 28.49 -2.50
N GLN A 489 -29.44 29.61 -2.21
CA GLN A 489 -28.23 29.65 -1.41
C GLN A 489 -28.56 29.55 0.08
N VAL A 490 -28.36 28.37 0.66
CA VAL A 490 -28.52 28.11 2.10
C VAL A 490 -27.42 28.79 2.90
N TYR A 491 -26.19 28.75 2.38
CA TYR A 491 -25.02 29.34 3.01
C TYR A 491 -23.94 29.66 1.98
N ALA A 492 -23.25 30.78 2.14
CA ALA A 492 -21.99 31.04 1.45
C ALA A 492 -21.07 31.84 2.39
N GLY A 493 -19.88 31.32 2.64
CA GLY A 493 -18.94 31.94 3.57
C GLY A 493 -17.87 30.98 4.06
N PRO A 494 -17.03 31.41 5.01
CA PRO A 494 -15.96 30.58 5.55
C PRO A 494 -16.49 29.25 6.12
N ALA A 495 -15.72 28.18 5.96
CA ALA A 495 -15.98 26.86 6.51
C ALA A 495 -15.78 26.88 8.03
N ASN A 496 -16.70 27.53 8.74
CA ASN A 496 -16.65 27.78 10.19
C ASN A 496 -16.88 26.52 11.04
N PHE A 497 -16.33 25.37 10.67
CA PHE A 497 -16.39 24.12 11.42
C PHE A 497 -15.01 23.86 12.08
N PRO A 498 -14.95 23.09 13.18
CA PRO A 498 -13.69 22.78 13.83
C PRO A 498 -12.82 21.87 12.95
N SER A 499 -11.50 22.03 13.08
CA SER A 499 -10.50 21.19 12.41
C SER A 499 -10.21 19.88 13.15
N ASN A 500 -10.58 19.75 14.42
CA ASN A 500 -10.22 18.62 15.27
C ASN A 500 -11.40 17.70 15.65
N ALA A 501 -12.61 18.02 15.20
CA ALA A 501 -13.81 17.25 15.47
C ALA A 501 -14.86 17.46 14.37
N PHE A 502 -15.86 16.58 14.31
CA PHE A 502 -17.08 16.84 13.55
C PHE A 502 -18.06 17.65 14.40
N GLU A 503 -18.58 18.74 13.87
CA GLU A 503 -19.61 19.56 14.50
C GLU A 503 -20.86 19.58 13.64
N THR A 504 -22.03 19.53 14.29
CA THR A 504 -23.32 19.69 13.64
C THR A 504 -23.77 21.15 13.71
N LYS A 505 -24.07 21.74 12.55
CA LYS A 505 -24.69 23.07 12.45
C LYS A 505 -26.07 22.99 11.81
N GLU A 506 -26.92 23.92 12.19
CA GLU A 506 -28.30 24.01 11.72
C GLU A 506 -28.50 25.23 10.83
N PHE A 507 -29.14 25.04 9.68
CA PHE A 507 -29.53 26.11 8.76
C PHE A 507 -31.05 26.08 8.58
N THR A 508 -31.72 27.16 8.97
CA THR A 508 -33.18 27.28 8.84
C THR A 508 -33.55 27.52 7.39
N LEU A 509 -34.43 26.69 6.85
CA LEU A 509 -34.91 26.78 5.47
C LEU A 509 -36.37 27.28 5.44
N PRO A 510 -36.69 28.31 4.63
CA PRO A 510 -38.08 28.68 4.39
C PRO A 510 -38.80 27.55 3.63
N GLY A 511 -40.07 27.24 3.91
CA GLY A 511 -40.74 26.14 3.21
C GLY A 511 -40.99 26.38 1.72
N SER A 512 -40.93 27.63 1.26
CA SER A 512 -41.14 27.98 -0.14
C SER A 512 -40.02 27.49 -1.07
N ILE A 513 -38.87 27.08 -0.53
CA ILE A 513 -37.74 26.59 -1.34
C ILE A 513 -37.73 25.06 -1.48
N LEU A 514 -38.49 24.34 -0.65
CA LEU A 514 -38.62 22.89 -0.72
C LEU A 514 -39.75 22.52 -1.68
N LYS A 515 -39.45 21.70 -2.68
CA LYS A 515 -40.40 21.28 -3.71
C LYS A 515 -40.93 19.89 -3.39
N VAL A 516 -42.23 19.67 -3.59
CA VAL A 516 -42.75 18.30 -3.75
C VAL A 516 -42.10 17.69 -4.98
N GLY A 517 -41.51 16.50 -4.83
CA GLY A 517 -40.65 15.91 -5.84
C GLY A 517 -39.19 15.88 -5.43
N GLU A 518 -38.29 15.76 -6.41
CA GLU A 518 -36.85 15.72 -6.19
C GLU A 518 -36.29 17.12 -5.89
N ASN A 519 -35.44 17.19 -4.87
CA ASN A 519 -34.67 18.35 -4.44
C ASN A 519 -33.19 17.96 -4.45
N LEU A 520 -32.30 18.88 -4.81
CA LEU A 520 -30.88 18.64 -4.94
C LEU A 520 -30.08 19.53 -3.98
N LEU A 521 -29.38 18.91 -3.03
CA LEU A 521 -28.44 19.59 -2.16
C LEU A 521 -27.04 19.53 -2.79
N ARG A 522 -26.37 20.68 -2.92
CA ARG A 522 -24.99 20.80 -3.39
C ARG A 522 -24.14 21.50 -2.34
N ILE A 523 -22.96 20.97 -2.07
CA ILE A 523 -21.95 21.58 -1.22
C ILE A 523 -20.68 21.75 -2.05
N ARG A 524 -20.16 22.98 -2.09
CA ARG A 524 -19.04 23.35 -2.92
C ARG A 524 -17.97 24.09 -2.14
N MET A 525 -16.73 23.88 -2.55
CA MET A 525 -15.58 24.69 -2.20
C MET A 525 -15.40 25.77 -3.27
N THR A 526 -15.24 27.03 -2.89
CA THR A 526 -15.20 28.15 -3.84
C THR A 526 -13.78 28.62 -4.19
N GLU A 527 -12.78 28.11 -3.47
CA GLU A 527 -11.36 28.34 -3.73
C GLU A 527 -10.99 27.91 -5.14
N GLN A 528 -10.26 28.76 -5.86
CA GLN A 528 -9.83 28.47 -7.22
C GLN A 528 -8.63 27.52 -7.24
N GLN A 529 -7.66 27.73 -6.35
CA GLN A 529 -6.38 27.03 -6.33
C GLN A 529 -6.23 26.16 -5.09
N GLY A 530 -5.68 24.96 -5.28
CA GLY A 530 -5.37 23.99 -4.23
C GLY A 530 -4.82 22.70 -4.85
N ALA A 531 -4.47 21.74 -4.00
CA ALA A 531 -3.97 20.44 -4.44
C ALA A 531 -4.73 19.32 -3.72
N LEU A 532 -4.99 18.21 -4.43
CA LEU A 532 -5.57 17.02 -3.81
C LEU A 532 -4.67 16.54 -2.67
N GLY A 533 -5.26 16.28 -1.51
CA GLY A 533 -4.55 15.81 -0.31
C GLY A 533 -3.98 16.94 0.55
N MET A 534 -4.09 18.20 0.12
CA MET A 534 -3.64 19.38 0.86
C MET A 534 -4.81 20.33 1.09
N PRO A 535 -4.90 21.00 2.25
CA PRO A 535 -5.81 22.13 2.45
C PRO A 535 -5.71 23.16 1.32
N PRO A 536 -6.82 23.83 0.98
CA PRO A 536 -8.07 23.85 1.73
C PRO A 536 -9.00 22.69 1.30
N TRP A 537 -9.65 22.05 2.27
CA TRP A 537 -10.68 21.03 2.04
C TRP A 537 -11.78 21.11 3.09
N PHE A 538 -12.99 20.65 2.74
CA PHE A 538 -14.13 20.62 3.66
C PHE A 538 -14.79 19.25 3.63
N MET A 539 -15.03 18.66 4.81
CA MET A 539 -15.46 17.27 4.95
C MET A 539 -16.81 17.15 5.65
N VAL A 540 -17.75 16.44 5.03
CA VAL A 540 -19.12 16.22 5.50
C VAL A 540 -19.29 14.76 5.86
N SER A 541 -19.80 14.49 7.07
CA SER A 541 -20.17 13.15 7.50
C SER A 541 -21.66 12.87 7.39
N ASP A 542 -22.51 13.86 7.69
CA ASP A 542 -23.95 13.68 7.73
C ASP A 542 -24.67 14.97 7.34
N VAL A 543 -25.80 14.84 6.65
CA VAL A 543 -26.78 15.89 6.44
C VAL A 543 -28.17 15.34 6.72
N GLU A 544 -29.01 16.11 7.42
CA GLU A 544 -30.38 15.73 7.75
C GLU A 544 -31.30 16.93 7.57
N LEU A 545 -32.38 16.76 6.83
CA LEU A 545 -33.47 17.70 6.72
C LEU A 545 -34.54 17.33 7.75
N ILE A 546 -34.82 18.24 8.67
CA ILE A 546 -35.79 18.06 9.74
C ILE A 546 -36.99 18.96 9.46
N PRO A 547 -38.14 18.40 9.06
CA PRO A 547 -39.37 19.16 8.95
C PRO A 547 -39.73 19.79 10.29
N LEU A 548 -40.07 21.08 10.28
CA LEU A 548 -40.68 21.72 11.44
C LEU A 548 -42.19 21.61 11.28
N SER A 549 -42.83 20.90 12.21
CA SER A 549 -44.30 20.88 12.28
C SER A 549 -44.83 22.32 12.33
N PRO A 550 -45.97 22.63 11.68
CA PRO A 550 -46.66 23.88 11.96
C PRO A 550 -46.94 23.88 13.47
N GLN A 551 -46.37 24.85 14.20
CA GLN A 551 -46.81 25.07 15.57
C GLN A 551 -48.31 25.34 15.50
N THR A 552 -49.11 24.47 16.09
CA THR A 552 -50.49 24.82 16.46
C THR A 552 -50.36 26.01 17.39
N ASN A 553 -50.80 27.18 16.90
CA ASN A 553 -50.87 28.43 17.64
C ASN A 553 -51.50 28.25 19.03
#